data_AF-A0A0Q9YPK9-F1
#
_entry.id   AF-A0A0Q9YPK9-F1
#
_cell.length_a   1.000
_cell.length_b   1.000
_cell.length_c   1.000
_cell.angle_alpha   90.00
_cell.angle_beta   90.00
_cell.angle_gamma   90.00
#
_symmetry.space_group_name_H-M   'P 1'
#
loop_
_entity.id
_entity.type
_entity.pdbx_description
1 polymer ?
#
loop_
_entity_poly.entity_id
_entity_poly.type
_entity_poly.pdbx_seq_one_letter_code
_entity_poly.pdbx_strand_id
1 'polypeptide(L)'
;MENFNHQDTRKVFFEAWQKELHSQPVTPLEGIIVDVLKRHPEYQSIFSHQEAFENFQINLKNGGVNPFFHLSLHVAILEQVNANRPNGIKEIFVRLHNKYHDQTEVEHKMMEVLAQLLHDAAHKPEFLADDSEYLERLKRLFR
;
A
#
# COMPACT_ATOMS: atom_id res chain seq x y z
N MET A 1 3.88 -19.90 -9.49
CA MET A 1 4.53 -18.68 -8.99
C MET A 1 4.27 -17.63 -10.04
N GLU A 2 3.25 -16.79 -9.83
CA GLU A 2 2.96 -15.68 -10.75
C GLU A 2 4.10 -14.67 -10.66
N ASN A 3 4.78 -14.45 -11.79
CA ASN A 3 5.79 -13.42 -11.93
C ASN A 3 5.09 -12.06 -11.84
N PHE A 4 5.16 -11.40 -10.68
CA PHE A 4 4.81 -10.00 -10.53
C PHE A 4 5.83 -9.15 -11.31
N ASN A 5 5.59 -8.96 -12.60
CA ASN A 5 6.33 -7.99 -13.41
C ASN A 5 6.02 -6.58 -12.87
N HIS A 6 7.02 -5.80 -12.48
CA HIS A 6 6.84 -4.44 -11.95
C HIS A 6 6.08 -3.50 -12.92
N GLN A 7 6.04 -3.83 -14.22
CA GLN A 7 5.20 -3.12 -15.19
C GLN A 7 3.70 -3.43 -15.03
N ASP A 8 3.32 -4.65 -14.63
CA ASP A 8 1.92 -5.03 -14.40
C ASP A 8 1.35 -4.33 -13.16
N THR A 9 2.13 -4.20 -12.08
CA THR A 9 1.64 -3.58 -10.85
C THR A 9 1.33 -2.10 -11.04
N ARG A 10 2.11 -1.35 -11.84
CA ARG A 10 1.80 0.07 -12.10
C ARG A 10 0.54 0.22 -12.95
N LYS A 11 0.31 -0.71 -13.87
CA LYS A 11 -0.84 -0.69 -14.78
C LYS A 11 -2.16 -0.86 -14.03
N VAL A 12 -2.21 -1.69 -12.99
CA VAL A 12 -3.43 -1.86 -12.19
C VAL A 12 -3.87 -0.54 -11.51
N PHE A 13 -2.92 0.30 -11.06
CA PHE A 13 -3.25 1.63 -10.51
C PHE A 13 -3.87 2.54 -11.57
N PHE A 14 -3.28 2.55 -12.76
CA PHE A 14 -3.80 3.32 -13.88
C PHE A 14 -5.20 2.86 -14.28
N GLU A 15 -5.39 1.56 -14.50
CA GLU A 15 -6.68 0.99 -14.90
C GLU A 15 -7.78 1.23 -13.85
N ALA A 16 -7.47 1.06 -12.56
CA ALA A 16 -8.40 1.34 -11.47
C ALA A 16 -8.84 2.82 -11.45
N TRP A 17 -7.87 3.75 -11.58
CA TRP A 17 -8.17 5.17 -11.60
C TRP A 17 -8.97 5.59 -12.83
N GLN A 18 -8.64 5.05 -14.01
CA GLN A 18 -9.40 5.30 -15.23
C GLN A 18 -10.83 4.79 -15.11
N LYS A 19 -11.06 3.61 -14.50
CA LYS A 19 -12.41 3.12 -14.24
C LYS A 19 -13.20 4.07 -13.34
N GLU A 20 -12.60 4.57 -12.26
CA GLU A 20 -13.23 5.56 -11.38
C GLU A 20 -13.62 6.84 -12.14
N LEU A 21 -12.69 7.42 -12.91
CA LEU A 21 -12.95 8.64 -13.69
C LEU A 21 -14.09 8.48 -14.70
N HIS A 22 -14.28 7.27 -15.24
CA HIS A 22 -15.35 6.95 -16.19
C HIS A 22 -16.58 6.31 -15.53
N SER A 23 -16.65 6.28 -14.19
CA SER A 23 -17.74 5.65 -13.43
C SER A 23 -18.02 4.19 -13.85
N GLN A 24 -16.96 3.47 -14.19
CA GLN A 24 -17.02 2.06 -14.55
C GLN A 24 -16.97 1.16 -13.30
N PRO A 25 -17.54 -0.05 -13.35
CA PRO A 25 -17.42 -1.01 -12.26
C PRO A 25 -15.96 -1.35 -11.96
N VAL A 26 -15.61 -1.33 -10.68
CA VAL A 26 -14.30 -1.73 -10.16
C VAL A 26 -14.39 -3.07 -9.44
N THR A 27 -13.33 -3.87 -9.56
CA THR A 27 -13.15 -5.07 -8.73
C THR A 27 -12.86 -4.68 -7.27
N PRO A 28 -12.91 -5.61 -6.30
CA PRO A 28 -12.59 -5.29 -4.91
C PRO A 28 -11.19 -4.70 -4.71
N LEU A 29 -10.17 -5.24 -5.41
CA LEU A 29 -8.80 -4.70 -5.36
C LEU A 29 -8.73 -3.29 -5.96
N GLU A 30 -9.39 -3.07 -7.10
CA GLU A 30 -9.45 -1.75 -7.74
C GLU A 30 -10.18 -0.73 -6.85
N GLY A 31 -11.21 -1.14 -6.10
CA GLY A 31 -11.87 -0.30 -5.12
C GLY A 31 -10.92 0.18 -4.01
N ILE A 32 -10.10 -0.72 -3.46
CA ILE A 32 -9.04 -0.36 -2.49
C ILE A 32 -8.08 0.66 -3.12
N ILE A 33 -7.63 0.41 -4.34
CA ILE A 33 -6.71 1.31 -5.06
C ILE A 33 -7.33 2.70 -5.24
N VAL A 34 -8.59 2.77 -5.67
CA VAL A 34 -9.33 4.03 -5.86
C VAL A 34 -9.46 4.80 -4.55
N ASP A 35 -9.79 4.13 -3.45
CA ASP A 35 -9.92 4.76 -2.14
C ASP A 35 -8.58 5.29 -1.61
N VAL A 36 -7.48 4.59 -1.88
CA VAL A 36 -6.12 5.09 -1.61
C VAL A 36 -5.84 6.33 -2.46
N LEU A 37 -6.06 6.28 -3.78
CA LEU A 37 -5.79 7.42 -4.67
C LEU A 37 -6.65 8.65 -4.36
N LYS A 38 -7.89 8.48 -3.89
CA LYS A 38 -8.74 9.58 -3.41
C LYS A 38 -8.15 10.31 -2.21
N ARG A 39 -7.46 9.58 -1.32
CA ARG A 39 -6.78 10.13 -0.14
C ARG A 39 -5.40 10.72 -0.46
N HIS A 40 -4.85 10.42 -1.63
CA HIS A 40 -3.56 10.91 -2.11
C HIS A 40 -3.67 11.71 -3.42
N PRO A 41 -4.32 12.90 -3.40
CA PRO A 41 -4.49 13.74 -4.58
C PRO A 41 -3.16 14.14 -5.25
N GLU A 42 -2.06 14.18 -4.50
CA GLU A 42 -0.71 14.45 -4.99
C GLU A 42 -0.23 13.46 -6.07
N TYR A 43 -0.79 12.25 -6.10
CA TYR A 43 -0.42 11.20 -7.07
C TYR A 43 -1.43 11.01 -8.20
N GLN A 44 -2.64 11.57 -8.09
CA GLN A 44 -3.71 11.37 -9.09
C GLN A 44 -3.32 11.83 -10.50
N SER A 45 -2.52 12.90 -10.61
CA SER A 45 -2.06 13.44 -11.90
C SER A 45 -1.22 12.42 -12.69
N ILE A 46 -0.51 11.52 -12.02
CA ILE A 46 0.28 10.43 -12.62
C ILE A 46 -0.64 9.49 -13.41
N PHE A 47 -1.86 9.27 -12.92
CA PHE A 47 -2.79 8.26 -13.46
C PHE A 47 -3.90 8.87 -14.32
N SER A 48 -3.96 10.20 -14.44
CA SER A 48 -5.09 10.89 -15.08
C SER A 48 -5.15 10.66 -16.60
N HIS A 49 -4.00 10.52 -17.26
CA HIS A 49 -3.92 10.28 -18.71
C HIS A 49 -2.74 9.36 -19.04
N GLN A 50 -2.87 8.57 -20.11
CA GLN A 50 -1.88 7.57 -20.54
C GLN A 50 -0.47 8.18 -20.72
N GLU A 51 -0.38 9.33 -21.38
CA GLU A 51 0.90 10.00 -21.65
C GLU A 51 1.64 10.40 -20.36
N ALA A 52 0.90 10.90 -19.36
CA ALA A 52 1.49 11.26 -18.07
C ALA A 52 2.02 10.02 -17.34
N PHE A 53 1.27 8.92 -17.38
CA PHE A 53 1.64 7.65 -16.76
C PHE A 53 2.88 7.03 -17.42
N GLU A 54 2.92 6.97 -18.75
CA GLU A 54 4.03 6.38 -19.50
C GLU A 54 5.33 7.20 -19.37
N ASN A 55 5.21 8.52 -19.34
CA ASN A 55 6.35 9.43 -19.23
C ASN A 55 6.77 9.70 -17.78
N PHE A 56 6.04 9.18 -16.78
CA PHE A 56 6.37 9.44 -15.38
C PHE A 56 7.72 8.80 -15.01
N GLN A 57 8.65 9.64 -14.57
CA GLN A 57 9.95 9.21 -14.07
C GLN A 57 10.00 9.33 -12.55
N ILE A 58 10.34 8.23 -11.88
CA ILE A 58 10.53 8.23 -10.43
C ILE A 58 11.73 9.13 -10.11
N ASN A 59 11.47 10.21 -9.39
CA ASN A 59 12.50 11.13 -8.93
C ASN A 59 12.64 11.07 -7.40
N LEU A 60 13.70 10.42 -6.92
CA LEU A 60 14.01 10.28 -5.49
C LEU A 60 14.99 11.33 -4.98
N LYS A 61 15.30 12.37 -5.77
CA LYS A 61 16.22 13.42 -5.33
C LYS A 61 15.67 14.13 -4.09
N ASN A 62 16.57 14.47 -3.16
CA ASN A 62 16.26 15.13 -1.89
C ASN A 62 15.31 14.34 -0.95
N GLY A 63 15.33 13.01 -0.99
CA GLY A 63 14.54 12.18 -0.07
C GLY A 63 13.08 12.00 -0.49
N GLY A 64 12.77 12.21 -1.77
CA GLY A 64 11.45 11.91 -2.32
C GLY A 64 11.09 10.41 -2.18
N VAL A 65 9.83 10.13 -1.90
CA VAL A 65 9.30 8.76 -1.81
C VAL A 65 8.83 8.30 -3.19
N ASN A 66 9.12 7.05 -3.57
CA ASN A 66 8.59 6.47 -4.81
C ASN A 66 7.05 6.32 -4.68
N PRO A 67 6.25 7.03 -5.51
CA PRO A 67 4.78 6.98 -5.40
C PRO A 67 4.20 5.58 -5.54
N PHE A 68 4.74 4.78 -6.47
CA PHE A 68 4.22 3.42 -6.69
C PHE A 68 4.52 2.50 -5.51
N PHE A 69 5.69 2.65 -4.89
CA PHE A 69 6.04 1.87 -3.71
C PHE A 69 5.14 2.26 -2.53
N HIS A 70 4.99 3.56 -2.30
CA HIS A 70 4.12 4.10 -1.25
C HIS A 70 2.66 3.63 -1.41
N LEU A 71 2.07 3.80 -2.60
CA LEU A 71 0.70 3.37 -2.89
C LEU A 71 0.54 1.84 -2.79
N SER A 72 1.53 1.06 -3.22
CA SER A 72 1.48 -0.40 -3.09
C SER A 72 1.51 -0.85 -1.64
N LEU A 73 2.24 -0.16 -0.76
CA LEU A 73 2.24 -0.46 0.67
C LEU A 73 0.88 -0.18 1.31
N HIS A 74 0.20 0.92 0.95
CA HIS A 74 -1.19 1.17 1.39
C HIS A 74 -2.13 0.02 1.00
N VAL A 75 -2.10 -0.37 -0.28
CA VAL A 75 -2.94 -1.46 -0.81
C VAL A 75 -2.63 -2.77 -0.08
N ALA A 76 -1.36 -3.10 0.12
CA ALA A 76 -0.95 -4.31 0.83
C ALA A 76 -1.47 -4.34 2.27
N ILE A 77 -1.35 -3.24 3.03
CA ILE A 77 -1.90 -3.16 4.40
C ILE A 77 -3.41 -3.38 4.39
N LEU A 78 -4.14 -2.74 3.47
CA LEU A 78 -5.59 -2.86 3.38
C LEU A 78 -6.04 -4.27 2.99
N GLU A 79 -5.35 -4.92 2.05
CA GLU A 79 -5.61 -6.32 1.71
C GLU A 79 -5.35 -7.26 2.90
N GLN A 80 -4.22 -7.06 3.61
CA GLN A 80 -3.89 -7.82 4.81
C GLN A 80 -4.97 -7.68 5.89
N VAL A 81 -5.45 -6.46 6.13
CA VAL A 81 -6.51 -6.15 7.11
C VAL A 81 -7.85 -6.74 6.68
N ASN A 82 -8.23 -6.62 5.41
CA ASN A 82 -9.47 -7.16 4.87
C ASN A 82 -9.49 -8.69 4.91
N ALA A 83 -8.37 -9.32 4.59
CA ALA A 83 -8.21 -10.77 4.67
C ALA A 83 -7.98 -11.27 6.11
N ASN A 84 -7.69 -10.38 7.06
CA ASN A 84 -7.13 -10.70 8.37
C ASN A 84 -5.96 -11.68 8.27
N ARG A 85 -5.00 -11.35 7.38
CA ARG A 85 -3.79 -12.12 7.10
C ARG A 85 -2.58 -11.18 7.17
N PRO A 86 -1.67 -11.35 8.13
CA PRO A 86 -1.65 -12.41 9.15
C PRO A 86 -2.81 -12.33 10.15
N ASN A 87 -3.21 -13.47 10.73
CA ASN A 87 -4.32 -13.53 11.67
C ASN A 87 -4.06 -12.62 12.88
N GLY A 88 -4.97 -11.68 13.15
CA GLY A 88 -4.87 -10.70 14.22
C GLY A 88 -4.47 -9.30 13.74
N ILE A 89 -4.03 -9.14 12.49
CA ILE A 89 -3.70 -7.80 11.95
C ILE A 89 -4.91 -6.87 11.92
N LYS A 90 -6.10 -7.40 11.69
CA LYS A 90 -7.34 -6.60 11.71
C LYS A 90 -7.62 -6.00 13.07
N GLU A 91 -7.39 -6.75 14.15
CA GLU A 91 -7.55 -6.25 15.52
C GLU A 91 -6.51 -5.18 15.86
N ILE A 92 -5.28 -5.36 15.40
CA ILE A 92 -4.22 -4.35 15.54
C ILE A 92 -4.62 -3.06 14.81
N PHE A 93 -5.07 -3.16 13.57
CA PHE A 93 -5.53 -2.02 12.78
C PHE A 93 -6.65 -1.26 13.48
N VAL A 94 -7.70 -1.96 13.94
CA VAL A 94 -8.82 -1.35 14.67
C VAL A 94 -8.33 -0.64 15.94
N ARG A 95 -7.39 -1.24 16.68
CA ARG A 95 -6.83 -0.63 17.88
C ARG A 95 -6.01 0.62 17.58
N LEU A 96 -5.21 0.60 16.51
CA LEU A 96 -4.47 1.79 16.06
C LEU A 96 -5.43 2.88 15.59
N HIS A 97 -6.47 2.53 14.83
CA HIS A 97 -7.50 3.48 14.39
C HIS A 97 -8.23 4.13 15.57
N ASN A 98 -8.52 3.37 16.63
CA ASN A 98 -9.10 3.93 17.86
C ASN A 98 -8.13 4.86 18.62
N LYS A 99 -6.82 4.79 18.36
CA LYS A 99 -5.80 5.65 18.98
C LYS A 99 -5.56 6.93 18.17
N TYR A 100 -5.42 6.81 16.85
CA TYR A 100 -5.06 7.93 15.98
C TYR A 100 -6.27 8.63 15.34
N HIS A 101 -7.41 7.96 15.24
CA HIS A 101 -8.65 8.47 14.63
C HIS A 101 -8.52 8.91 13.16
N ASP A 102 -7.44 8.52 12.48
CA ASP A 102 -7.18 8.78 11.07
C ASP A 102 -6.67 7.50 10.39
N GLN A 103 -7.40 7.04 9.38
CA GLN A 103 -7.04 5.83 8.64
C GLN A 103 -5.73 5.97 7.88
N THR A 104 -5.47 7.11 7.23
CA THR A 104 -4.24 7.36 6.49
C THR A 104 -3.04 7.38 7.43
N GLU A 105 -3.17 7.98 8.61
CA GLU A 105 -2.10 7.97 9.63
C GLU A 105 -1.81 6.55 10.13
N VAL A 106 -2.84 5.75 10.40
CA VAL A 106 -2.69 4.35 10.82
C VAL A 106 -1.99 3.54 9.74
N GLU A 107 -2.43 3.66 8.50
CA GLU A 107 -1.79 3.00 7.36
C GLU A 107 -0.31 3.41 7.25
N HIS A 108 0.02 4.71 7.30
CA HIS A 108 1.42 5.17 7.28
C HIS A 108 2.26 4.55 8.40
N LYS A 109 1.75 4.51 9.63
CA LYS A 109 2.45 3.90 10.78
C LYS A 109 2.69 2.41 10.57
N MET A 110 1.71 1.68 10.03
CA MET A 110 1.87 0.26 9.70
C MET A 110 2.83 0.05 8.52
N MET A 111 2.81 0.95 7.53
CA MET A 111 3.71 0.93 6.38
C MET A 111 5.17 1.12 6.75
N GLU A 112 5.49 1.97 7.73
CA GLU A 112 6.86 2.09 8.27
C GLU A 112 7.37 0.73 8.75
N VAL A 113 6.53 -0.03 9.46
CA VAL A 113 6.86 -1.38 9.95
C VAL A 113 6.99 -2.38 8.80
N LEU A 114 6.06 -2.37 7.84
CA LEU A 114 6.07 -3.26 6.69
C LEU A 114 7.29 -3.00 5.79
N ALA A 115 7.63 -1.74 5.53
CA ALA A 115 8.81 -1.37 4.75
C ALA A 115 10.10 -1.84 5.41
N GLN A 116 10.22 -1.72 6.74
CA GLN A 116 11.36 -2.25 7.47
C GLN A 116 11.43 -3.78 7.39
N LEU A 117 10.30 -4.46 7.49
CA LEU A 117 10.25 -5.93 7.37
C LEU A 117 10.68 -6.39 5.96
N LEU A 118 10.21 -5.73 4.91
CA LEU A 118 10.62 -6.01 3.53
C LEU A 118 12.12 -5.74 3.31
N HIS A 119 12.67 -4.68 3.93
CA HIS A 119 14.09 -4.39 3.89
C HIS A 119 14.93 -5.47 4.59
N ASP A 120 14.52 -5.88 5.79
CA ASP A 120 15.18 -6.95 6.54
C ASP A 120 15.14 -8.27 5.74
N ALA A 121 13.98 -8.57 5.14
CA ALA A 121 13.75 -9.76 4.34
C ALA A 121 14.58 -9.84 3.05
N ALA A 122 14.90 -8.69 2.46
CA ALA A 122 15.78 -8.63 1.28
C ALA A 122 17.19 -9.20 1.57
N HIS A 123 17.60 -9.21 2.84
CA HIS A 123 18.88 -9.74 3.29
C HIS A 123 18.75 -11.08 4.02
N LYS A 124 17.58 -11.34 4.63
CA LYS A 124 17.28 -12.50 5.47
C LYS A 124 15.84 -12.99 5.21
N PRO A 125 15.65 -13.89 4.22
CA PRO A 125 14.32 -14.32 3.78
C PRO A 125 13.41 -14.88 4.88
N GLU A 126 13.98 -15.37 5.98
CA GLU A 126 13.23 -15.89 7.14
C GLU A 126 12.26 -14.87 7.75
N PHE A 127 12.49 -13.56 7.59
CA PHE A 127 11.60 -12.52 8.12
C PHE A 127 10.24 -12.44 7.42
N LEU A 128 10.11 -12.98 6.20
CA LEU A 128 8.80 -13.09 5.53
C LEU A 128 8.07 -14.40 5.86
N ALA A 129 8.77 -15.38 6.45
CA ALA A 129 8.18 -16.66 6.82
C ALA A 129 7.51 -16.63 8.20
N ASP A 130 7.81 -15.61 9.01
CA ASP A 130 7.30 -15.48 10.37
C ASP A 130 6.35 -14.28 10.52
N ASP A 131 5.05 -14.56 10.38
CA ASP A 131 3.97 -13.62 10.63
C ASP A 131 3.99 -13.04 12.06
N SER A 132 4.58 -13.74 13.04
CA SER A 132 4.57 -13.32 14.44
C SER A 132 5.46 -12.11 14.68
N GLU A 133 6.64 -12.04 14.05
CA GLU A 133 7.55 -10.89 14.15
C GLU A 133 6.89 -9.63 13.58
N TYR A 134 6.19 -9.75 12.45
CA TYR A 134 5.45 -8.64 11.85
C TYR A 134 4.36 -8.11 12.81
N LEU A 135 3.52 -9.01 13.34
CA LEU A 135 2.47 -8.65 14.29
C LEU A 135 3.05 -8.03 15.57
N GLU A 136 4.13 -8.57 16.13
CA GLU A 136 4.77 -8.02 17.32
C GLU A 136 5.34 -6.62 17.10
N ARG A 137 5.96 -6.35 15.94
CA ARG A 137 6.41 -5.00 15.58
C ARG A 137 5.24 -4.03 15.46
N LEU A 138 4.14 -4.44 14.83
CA LEU A 138 2.94 -3.61 14.74
C LEU A 138 2.35 -3.29 16.12
N LYS A 139 2.30 -4.27 17.04
CA LYS A 139 1.81 -4.07 18.41
C LYS A 139 2.64 -3.05 19.20
N ARG A 140 3.92 -2.82 18.84
CA ARG A 140 4.73 -1.77 19.48
C ARG A 140 4.20 -0.36 19.22
N LEU A 141 3.44 -0.15 18.15
CA LEU A 141 2.78 1.13 17.82
C LEU A 141 1.65 1.49 18.81
N PHE A 142 1.20 0.55 19.64
CA PHE A 142 0.24 0.83 20.70
C PHE A 142 0.79 1.73 21.81
N ARG A 143 2.11 1.71 22.00
CA ARG A 143 2.79 2.42 23.09
C ARG A 143 2.78 3.93 22.90
#